data_AF-A0A923XNH3-F1
#
_entry.id   AF-A0A923XNH3-F1
#
_cell.length_a   1.000
_cell.length_b   1.000
_cell.length_c   1.000
_cell.angle_alpha   90.00
_cell.angle_beta   90.00
_cell.angle_gamma   90.00
#
_symmetry.space_group_name_H-M   'P 1'
#
loop_
_entity.id
_entity.type
_entity.pdbx_description
1 polymer ?
#
loop_
_entity_poly.entity_id
_entity_poly.type
_entity_poly.pdbx_seq_one_letter_code
_entity_poly.pdbx_strand_id
1 'polypeptide(L)'
;MLNSLKKVLLGSFLLSVILTGCGTNNNLVNNPDNLALNTVDENSDISASSAKYKITDIIGIGDVYTKKLNDQKIKYAVDLIPFVAKRSDRNKFAEKTGISPKLLLTWANNVDLMSLKGIGPRNAKFLTSIGVDSVKELSQRNIDNLYERLGIANTFGTPFVKQMPSKNQVKAWLDTSKSTKLTVEQ
;
A
#
# COMPACT_ATOMS: atom_id res chain seq x y z
N MET A 1 21.73 -42.59 44.04
CA MET A 1 20.57 -43.33 44.59
C MET A 1 19.32 -42.53 44.20
N LEU A 2 18.61 -42.93 43.14
CA LEU A 2 17.36 -43.75 43.16
C LEU A 2 16.26 -43.03 43.99
N ASN A 3 15.05 -42.70 43.52
CA ASN A 3 14.11 -43.33 42.59
C ASN A 3 13.10 -42.23 42.15
N SER A 4 12.66 -42.05 40.90
CA SER A 4 11.99 -42.97 39.97
C SER A 4 10.61 -43.48 40.44
N LEU A 5 9.58 -43.00 39.72
CA LEU A 5 8.36 -43.69 39.30
C LEU A 5 7.38 -44.27 40.34
N LYS A 6 6.10 -43.92 40.14
CA LYS A 6 4.91 -44.78 39.91
C LYS A 6 3.66 -43.86 39.94
N LYS A 7 2.56 -44.00 39.21
CA LYS A 7 2.02 -44.86 38.13
C LYS A 7 0.62 -44.23 37.83
N VAL A 8 0.24 -43.94 36.59
CA VAL A 8 -0.67 -44.73 35.72
C VAL A 8 -2.15 -44.75 36.17
N LEU A 9 -3.07 -44.31 35.27
CA LEU A 9 -4.37 -44.90 34.86
C LEU A 9 -5.27 -43.80 34.24
N LEU A 10 -5.54 -43.80 32.92
CA LEU A 10 -6.71 -44.40 32.21
C LEU A 10 -8.05 -43.70 32.57
N GLY A 11 -8.96 -43.30 31.67
CA GLY A 11 -9.12 -43.47 30.23
C GLY A 11 -10.46 -42.84 29.75
N SER A 12 -10.68 -42.92 28.44
CA SER A 12 -11.86 -42.61 27.59
C SER A 12 -13.20 -42.20 28.20
N PHE A 13 -13.83 -41.18 27.60
CA PHE A 13 -15.28 -41.19 27.33
C PHE A 13 -15.58 -40.51 25.98
N LEU A 14 -16.00 -41.33 25.01
CA LEU A 14 -16.76 -40.91 23.83
C LEU A 14 -18.24 -40.98 24.18
N LEU A 15 -19.04 -39.99 23.79
CA LEU A 15 -20.44 -40.22 23.43
C LEU A 15 -20.95 -39.14 22.46
N SER A 16 -21.22 -39.58 21.23
CA SER A 16 -22.05 -38.90 20.23
C SER A 16 -23.50 -38.81 20.69
N VAL A 17 -24.29 -37.87 20.13
CA VAL A 17 -25.56 -38.15 19.42
C VAL A 17 -26.23 -36.85 18.96
N ILE A 18 -26.74 -36.96 17.73
CA ILE A 18 -27.41 -36.01 16.83
C ILE A 18 -28.92 -35.94 17.16
N LEU A 19 -29.61 -34.86 16.75
CA LEU A 19 -31.01 -34.71 16.26
C LEU A 19 -31.50 -33.28 16.62
N THR A 20 -32.25 -32.47 15.87
CA THR A 20 -32.98 -32.47 14.58
C THR A 20 -33.29 -30.98 14.29
N GLY A 21 -33.11 -30.45 13.06
CA GLY A 21 -34.19 -30.03 12.12
C GLY A 21 -35.19 -28.99 12.66
N CYS A 22 -35.71 -27.98 11.94
CA CYS A 22 -35.81 -27.63 10.53
C CYS A 22 -36.43 -26.21 10.47
N GLY A 23 -36.16 -25.44 9.42
CA GLY A 23 -36.82 -24.14 9.18
C GLY A 23 -36.31 -23.48 7.91
N THR A 24 -36.71 -24.01 6.75
CA THR A 24 -36.44 -23.46 5.43
C THR A 24 -37.29 -22.21 5.16
N ASN A 25 -36.74 -21.26 4.41
CA ASN A 25 -37.51 -20.72 3.30
C ASN A 25 -36.60 -20.27 2.15
N ASN A 26 -36.96 -20.77 0.97
CA ASN A 26 -36.25 -20.69 -0.29
C ASN A 26 -36.63 -19.40 -1.03
N ASN A 27 -35.64 -18.71 -1.59
CA ASN A 27 -35.50 -18.56 -3.05
C ASN A 27 -34.28 -17.69 -3.33
N LEU A 28 -33.39 -18.16 -4.21
CA LEU A 28 -32.90 -17.44 -5.38
C LEU A 28 -31.83 -18.34 -6.05
N VAL A 29 -32.31 -19.12 -7.02
CA VAL A 29 -31.70 -19.43 -8.31
C VAL A 29 -30.17 -19.66 -8.30
N ASN A 30 -29.82 -20.94 -8.51
CA ASN A 30 -28.49 -21.41 -8.88
C ASN A 30 -27.98 -20.70 -10.15
N ASN A 31 -26.86 -19.98 -10.03
CA ASN A 31 -26.00 -19.65 -11.16
C ASN A 31 -24.67 -20.42 -10.99
N PRO A 32 -24.29 -21.33 -11.90
CA PRO A 32 -23.06 -22.11 -11.78
C PRO A 32 -21.74 -21.32 -11.98
N ASP A 33 -21.79 -20.01 -12.22
CA ASP A 33 -20.58 -19.20 -12.46
C ASP A 33 -19.87 -18.66 -11.20
N ASN A 34 -20.31 -19.01 -9.99
CA ASN A 34 -19.60 -18.59 -8.76
C ASN A 34 -18.68 -19.69 -8.23
N LEU A 35 -17.57 -19.91 -8.93
CA LEU A 35 -16.43 -20.64 -8.40
C LEU A 35 -15.20 -19.71 -8.41
N ALA A 36 -14.71 -19.49 -7.19
CA ALA A 36 -13.43 -18.88 -6.82
C ALA A 36 -13.36 -17.34 -6.78
N LEU A 37 -13.50 -16.78 -5.57
CA LEU A 37 -12.36 -16.32 -4.76
C LEU A 37 -12.87 -15.57 -3.51
N ASN A 38 -13.21 -16.33 -2.48
CA ASN A 38 -13.30 -15.81 -1.11
C ASN A 38 -12.06 -16.29 -0.35
N THR A 39 -10.99 -15.51 -0.45
CA THR A 39 -9.93 -15.43 0.55
C THR A 39 -9.63 -13.94 0.72
N VAL A 40 -10.29 -13.33 1.71
CA VAL A 40 -9.99 -11.95 2.12
C VAL A 40 -8.65 -12.01 2.84
N ASP A 41 -7.57 -11.90 2.08
CA ASP A 41 -6.24 -11.68 2.62
C ASP A 41 -6.12 -10.17 2.86
N GLU A 42 -6.13 -9.74 4.12
CA GLU A 42 -6.03 -8.32 4.52
C GLU A 42 -4.73 -7.65 4.02
N ASN A 43 -3.80 -8.40 3.43
CA ASN A 43 -2.59 -7.89 2.77
C ASN A 43 -2.71 -7.72 1.24
N SER A 44 -3.82 -8.17 0.61
CA SER A 44 -4.02 -8.12 -0.84
C SER A 44 -4.42 -6.73 -1.37
N ASP A 45 -4.96 -5.86 -0.52
CA ASP A 45 -5.45 -4.53 -0.92
C ASP A 45 -4.33 -3.49 -1.11
N ILE A 46 -3.17 -3.69 -0.49
CA ILE A 46 -2.08 -2.69 -0.46
C ILE A 46 -1.38 -2.58 -1.81
N SER A 47 -1.19 -3.69 -2.53
CA SER A 47 -0.65 -3.69 -3.90
C SER A 47 -1.71 -3.32 -4.96
N ALA A 48 -3.00 -3.57 -4.67
CA ALA A 48 -4.10 -3.22 -5.55
C ALA A 48 -4.38 -1.70 -5.60
N SER A 49 -4.11 -0.96 -4.51
CA SER A 49 -4.39 0.49 -4.43
C SER A 49 -3.61 1.32 -5.45
N SER A 50 -2.35 0.99 -5.73
CA SER A 50 -1.52 1.74 -6.69
C SER A 50 -1.65 1.24 -8.13
N ALA A 51 -2.12 0.00 -8.33
CA ALA A 51 -2.35 -0.59 -9.66
C ALA A 51 -3.41 0.14 -10.50
N LYS A 52 -4.31 0.90 -9.87
CA LYS A 52 -5.36 1.66 -10.57
C LYS A 52 -4.87 2.96 -11.21
N TYR A 53 -3.73 3.51 -10.79
CA TYR A 53 -3.24 4.80 -11.26
C TYR A 53 -2.40 4.63 -12.53
N LYS A 54 -2.68 5.43 -13.54
CA LYS A 54 -1.84 5.52 -14.74
C LYS A 54 -0.51 6.17 -14.37
N ILE A 55 0.52 5.90 -15.19
CA ILE A 55 1.83 6.53 -15.00
C ILE A 55 1.73 8.07 -15.06
N THR A 56 0.81 8.61 -15.86
CA THR A 56 0.52 10.03 -15.99
C THR A 56 -0.14 10.64 -14.75
N ASP A 57 -0.71 9.83 -13.85
CA ASP A 57 -1.32 10.34 -12.62
C ASP A 57 -0.25 10.75 -11.60
N ILE A 58 0.98 10.23 -11.71
CA ILE A 58 2.10 10.63 -10.87
C ILE A 58 2.51 12.07 -11.24
N ILE A 59 2.36 12.99 -10.29
CA ILE A 59 2.67 14.40 -10.51
C ILE A 59 4.16 14.58 -10.81
N GLY A 60 4.45 15.21 -11.96
CA GLY A 60 5.80 15.41 -12.48
C GLY A 60 6.16 14.51 -13.66
N ILE A 61 5.30 13.54 -14.02
CA ILE A 61 5.42 12.77 -15.27
C ILE A 61 4.58 13.45 -16.36
N GLY A 62 5.23 14.34 -17.12
CA GLY A 62 4.66 14.93 -18.33
C GLY A 62 4.94 14.11 -19.59
N ASP A 63 4.42 14.56 -20.73
CA ASP A 63 4.40 13.82 -22.01
C ASP A 63 5.77 13.24 -22.43
N VAL A 64 6.85 13.99 -22.24
CA VAL A 64 8.22 13.55 -22.55
C VAL A 64 8.60 12.29 -21.75
N TYR A 65 8.32 12.28 -20.45
CA TYR A 65 8.61 11.14 -19.59
C TYR A 65 7.61 10.01 -19.80
N THR A 66 6.32 10.33 -19.99
CA THR A 66 5.29 9.34 -20.34
C THR A 66 5.69 8.56 -21.59
N LYS A 67 6.18 9.23 -22.65
CA LYS A 67 6.65 8.55 -23.85
C LYS A 67 7.80 7.58 -23.53
N LYS A 68 8.83 8.06 -22.82
CA LYS A 68 10.00 7.23 -22.45
C LYS A 68 9.61 5.99 -21.64
N LEU A 69 8.65 6.12 -20.73
CA LEU A 69 8.16 5.03 -19.87
C LEU A 69 7.26 4.06 -20.67
N ASN A 70 6.39 4.58 -21.54
CA ASN A 70 5.55 3.77 -22.42
C ASN A 70 6.39 2.94 -23.42
N ASP A 71 7.52 3.48 -23.92
CA ASP A 71 8.46 2.73 -24.75
C ASP A 71 9.05 1.51 -24.00
N GLN A 72 9.00 1.51 -22.65
CA GLN A 72 9.36 0.39 -21.78
C GLN A 72 8.15 -0.44 -21.32
N LYS A 73 6.97 -0.20 -21.90
CA LYS A 73 5.68 -0.83 -21.55
C LYS A 73 5.18 -0.52 -20.12
N ILE A 74 5.65 0.55 -19.50
CA ILE A 74 5.22 1.02 -18.17
C ILE A 74 4.02 1.94 -18.36
N LYS A 75 2.81 1.46 -18.05
CA LYS A 75 1.54 2.20 -18.27
C LYS A 75 0.90 2.66 -16.97
N TYR A 76 1.11 1.91 -15.90
CA TYR A 76 0.57 2.16 -14.57
C TYR A 76 1.68 2.53 -13.60
N ALA A 77 1.31 3.17 -12.50
CA ALA A 77 2.23 3.59 -11.45
C ALA A 77 3.02 2.39 -10.88
N VAL A 78 2.32 1.28 -10.61
CA VAL A 78 2.93 0.05 -10.07
C VAL A 78 3.94 -0.60 -11.03
N ASP A 79 3.76 -0.44 -12.35
CA ASP A 79 4.66 -1.00 -13.36
C ASP A 79 6.07 -0.41 -13.27
N LEU A 80 6.22 0.78 -12.65
CA LEU A 80 7.52 1.44 -12.51
C LEU A 80 8.39 0.74 -11.46
N ILE A 81 7.79 0.24 -10.37
CA ILE A 81 8.51 -0.25 -9.18
C ILE A 81 9.57 -1.32 -9.49
N PRO A 82 9.30 -2.36 -10.30
CA PRO A 82 10.30 -3.38 -10.63
C PRO A 82 11.58 -2.84 -11.28
N PHE A 83 11.53 -1.66 -11.90
CA PHE A 83 12.67 -1.06 -12.60
C PHE A 83 13.51 -0.13 -11.72
N VAL A 84 12.95 0.38 -10.62
CA VAL A 84 13.55 1.50 -9.87
C VAL A 84 13.60 1.30 -8.36
N ALA A 85 13.00 0.23 -7.84
CA ALA A 85 12.95 -0.07 -6.41
C ALA A 85 14.35 -0.19 -5.79
N LYS A 86 15.29 -0.87 -6.46
CA LYS A 86 16.68 -0.98 -6.02
C LYS A 86 17.52 0.15 -6.60
N ARG A 87 18.52 0.61 -5.86
CA ARG A 87 19.43 1.67 -6.30
C ARG A 87 20.18 1.30 -7.59
N SER A 88 20.64 0.05 -7.70
CA SER A 88 21.35 -0.45 -8.88
C SER A 88 20.46 -0.53 -10.12
N ASP A 89 19.23 -1.04 -9.98
CA ASP A 89 18.27 -1.16 -11.09
C ASP A 89 17.82 0.24 -11.57
N ARG A 90 17.60 1.15 -10.62
CA ARG A 90 17.30 2.55 -10.91
C ARG A 90 18.39 3.24 -11.73
N ASN A 91 19.67 3.02 -11.41
CA ASN A 91 20.78 3.58 -12.16
C ASN A 91 20.84 3.03 -13.60
N LYS A 92 20.67 1.70 -13.76
CA LYS A 92 20.59 1.07 -15.10
C LYS A 92 19.41 1.61 -15.90
N PHE A 93 18.26 1.79 -15.25
CA PHE A 93 17.06 2.32 -15.89
C PHE A 93 17.21 3.79 -16.27
N ALA A 94 17.93 4.57 -15.46
CA ALA A 94 18.29 5.95 -15.76
C ALA A 94 19.14 6.04 -17.04
N GLU A 95 20.17 5.20 -17.16
CA GLU A 95 21.00 5.12 -18.38
C GLU A 95 20.16 4.77 -19.61
N LYS A 96 19.27 3.79 -19.48
CA LYS A 96 18.41 3.33 -20.59
C LYS A 96 17.42 4.40 -21.07
N THR A 97 16.84 5.16 -20.15
CA THR A 97 15.75 6.10 -20.45
C THR A 97 16.20 7.56 -20.56
N GLY A 98 17.40 7.87 -20.09
CA GLY A 98 17.88 9.24 -19.90
C GLY A 98 17.04 10.03 -18.90
N ILE A 99 16.43 9.35 -17.92
CA ILE A 99 15.71 9.97 -16.79
C ILE A 99 16.64 9.94 -15.59
N SER A 100 16.79 11.05 -14.87
CA SER A 100 17.77 11.09 -13.77
C SER A 100 17.39 10.10 -12.65
N PRO A 101 18.38 9.45 -11.99
CA PRO A 101 18.11 8.54 -10.87
C PRO A 101 17.35 9.21 -9.73
N LYS A 102 17.59 10.51 -9.51
CA LYS A 102 16.87 11.31 -8.52
C LYS A 102 15.37 11.40 -8.83
N LEU A 103 15.02 11.67 -10.08
CA LEU A 103 13.63 11.79 -10.49
C LEU A 103 12.91 10.43 -10.45
N LEU A 104 13.59 9.36 -10.86
CA LEU A 104 13.08 7.99 -10.72
C LEU A 104 12.82 7.62 -9.26
N LEU A 105 13.72 8.00 -8.34
CA LEU A 105 13.52 7.78 -6.90
C LEU A 105 12.30 8.54 -6.38
N THR A 106 12.15 9.81 -6.76
CA THR A 106 10.97 10.62 -6.38
C THR A 106 9.67 9.96 -6.86
N TRP A 107 9.61 9.46 -8.10
CA TRP A 107 8.42 8.78 -8.59
C TRP A 107 8.19 7.44 -7.90
N ALA A 108 9.22 6.63 -7.71
CA ALA A 108 9.13 5.36 -6.99
C ALA A 108 8.55 5.56 -5.58
N ASN A 109 9.07 6.55 -4.87
CA ASN A 109 8.60 6.90 -3.54
C ASN A 109 7.14 7.41 -3.52
N ASN A 110 6.73 8.19 -4.54
CA ASN A 110 5.32 8.58 -4.68
C ASN A 110 4.42 7.34 -4.87
N VAL A 111 4.85 6.35 -5.66
CA VAL A 111 4.10 5.10 -5.84
C VAL A 111 4.00 4.30 -4.54
N ASP A 112 5.09 4.23 -3.76
CA ASP A 112 5.08 3.61 -2.42
C ASP A 112 4.10 4.35 -1.48
N LEU A 113 4.11 5.68 -1.45
CA LEU A 113 3.13 6.47 -0.68
C LEU A 113 1.69 6.23 -1.13
N MET A 114 1.44 6.14 -2.45
CA MET A 114 0.11 5.87 -3.03
C MET A 114 -0.42 4.46 -2.73
N SER A 115 0.44 3.56 -2.29
CA SER A 115 0.04 2.22 -1.84
C SER A 115 -0.57 2.24 -0.44
N LEU A 116 -0.37 3.32 0.33
CA LEU A 116 -1.06 3.55 1.60
C LEU A 116 -2.53 3.93 1.36
N LYS A 117 -3.43 3.30 2.10
CA LYS A 117 -4.88 3.53 1.99
C LYS A 117 -5.23 5.01 2.19
N GLY A 118 -5.92 5.59 1.23
CA GLY A 118 -6.38 6.99 1.26
C GLY A 118 -5.35 8.02 0.78
N ILE A 119 -4.16 7.59 0.33
CA ILE A 119 -3.19 8.47 -0.32
C ILE A 119 -3.33 8.32 -1.84
N GLY A 120 -3.89 9.35 -2.48
CA GLY A 120 -3.86 9.49 -3.93
C GLY A 120 -2.64 10.28 -4.43
N PRO A 121 -2.46 10.40 -5.74
CA PRO A 121 -1.28 11.06 -6.33
C PRO A 121 -1.06 12.49 -5.83
N ARG A 122 -2.15 13.25 -5.64
CA ARG A 122 -2.10 14.62 -5.10
C ARG A 122 -1.61 14.67 -3.66
N ASN A 123 -2.06 13.75 -2.82
CA ASN A 123 -1.60 13.67 -1.42
C ASN A 123 -0.16 13.18 -1.32
N ALA A 124 0.25 12.23 -2.17
CA ALA A 124 1.66 11.80 -2.25
C ALA A 124 2.56 12.99 -2.63
N LYS A 125 2.18 13.77 -3.67
CA LYS A 125 2.91 14.99 -4.02
C LYS A 125 2.92 16.03 -2.90
N PHE A 126 1.81 16.17 -2.18
CA PHE A 126 1.70 17.11 -1.08
C PHE A 126 2.65 16.73 0.07
N LEU A 127 2.71 15.45 0.43
CA LEU A 127 3.65 14.93 1.42
C LEU A 127 5.11 15.15 0.99
N THR A 128 5.48 14.80 -0.23
CA THR A 128 6.84 15.03 -0.75
C THR A 128 7.19 16.52 -0.78
N SER A 129 6.23 17.41 -1.07
CA SER A 129 6.46 18.87 -1.07
C SER A 129 6.86 19.45 0.30
N ILE A 130 6.47 18.77 1.39
CA ILE A 130 6.86 19.14 2.75
C ILE A 130 8.04 18.32 3.28
N GLY A 131 8.74 17.61 2.39
CA GLY A 131 9.90 16.78 2.70
C GLY A 131 9.55 15.46 3.39
N VAL A 132 8.35 14.93 3.15
CA VAL A 132 8.00 13.54 3.47
C VAL A 132 8.11 12.76 2.17
N ASP A 133 9.33 12.39 1.84
CA ASP A 133 9.70 11.80 0.55
C ASP A 133 9.49 10.29 0.51
N SER A 134 9.20 9.61 1.62
CA SER A 134 8.99 8.15 1.62
C SER A 134 8.04 7.67 2.71
N VAL A 135 7.56 6.42 2.58
CA VAL A 135 6.77 5.74 3.63
C VAL A 135 7.56 5.65 4.95
N LYS A 136 8.88 5.44 4.88
CA LYS A 136 9.77 5.42 6.04
C LYS A 136 9.82 6.77 6.76
N GLU A 137 9.89 7.87 6.02
CA GLU A 137 9.90 9.20 6.62
C GLU A 137 8.54 9.55 7.22
N LEU A 138 7.45 9.15 6.56
CA LEU A 138 6.10 9.35 7.08
C LEU A 138 5.91 8.65 8.44
N SER A 139 6.37 7.41 8.57
CA SER A 139 6.21 6.62 9.81
C SER A 139 6.97 7.19 11.01
N GLN A 140 7.95 8.04 10.76
CA GLN A 140 8.78 8.70 11.76
C GLN A 140 8.28 10.11 12.14
N ARG A 141 7.24 10.63 11.50
CA ARG A 141 6.74 11.97 11.81
C ARG A 141 5.98 12.02 13.13
N ASN A 142 5.98 13.20 13.74
CA ASN A 142 5.01 13.57 14.76
C ASN A 142 3.73 14.09 14.07
N ILE A 143 2.57 13.64 14.51
CA ILE A 143 1.28 13.96 13.87
C ILE A 143 0.94 15.46 13.91
N ASP A 144 1.23 16.14 15.02
CA ASP A 144 0.90 17.56 15.19
C ASP A 144 1.75 18.41 14.25
N ASN A 145 3.07 18.18 14.26
CA ASN A 145 4.03 18.87 13.39
C ASN A 145 3.74 18.57 11.90
N LEU A 146 3.38 17.33 11.56
CA LEU A 146 3.04 16.97 10.19
C LEU A 146 1.79 17.71 9.71
N TYR A 147 0.73 17.71 10.52
CA TYR A 147 -0.53 18.36 10.18
C TYR A 147 -0.38 19.88 10.04
N GLU A 148 0.37 20.51 10.94
CA GLU A 148 0.70 21.93 10.87
C GLU A 148 1.48 22.26 9.58
N ARG A 149 2.52 21.48 9.24
CA ARG A 149 3.31 21.69 8.01
C ARG A 149 2.49 21.53 6.75
N LEU A 150 1.55 20.57 6.71
CA LEU A 150 0.59 20.47 5.62
C LEU A 150 -0.28 21.74 5.54
N GLY A 151 -0.81 22.21 6.67
CA GLY A 151 -1.61 23.42 6.74
C GLY A 151 -0.88 24.64 6.18
N ILE A 152 0.35 24.86 6.63
CA ILE A 152 1.25 25.91 6.13
C ILE A 152 1.47 25.74 4.63
N ALA A 153 1.93 24.58 4.17
CA ALA A 153 2.23 24.38 2.75
C ALA A 153 1.01 24.56 1.82
N ASN A 154 -0.21 24.32 2.31
CA ASN A 154 -1.43 24.53 1.52
C ASN A 154 -1.91 25.99 1.49
N THR A 155 -1.47 26.85 2.42
CA THR A 155 -1.78 28.28 2.45
C THR A 155 -0.70 29.13 1.80
N PHE A 156 0.55 28.68 1.84
CA PHE A 156 1.68 29.37 1.21
C PHE A 156 1.77 28.99 -0.28
N GLY A 157 1.17 29.82 -1.14
CA GLY A 157 1.24 29.70 -2.60
C GLY A 157 0.01 29.05 -3.23
N THR A 158 0.20 28.22 -4.25
CA THR A 158 -0.91 27.48 -4.88
C THR A 158 -1.27 26.28 -4.01
N PRO A 159 -2.54 26.14 -3.56
CA PRO A 159 -2.95 25.00 -2.74
C PRO A 159 -2.71 23.67 -3.45
N PHE A 160 -2.13 22.71 -2.74
CA PHE A 160 -1.96 21.34 -3.23
C PHE A 160 -3.31 20.63 -3.30
N VAL A 161 -4.19 20.89 -2.34
CA VAL A 161 -5.54 20.32 -2.24
C VAL A 161 -6.58 21.39 -1.99
N LYS A 162 -7.77 21.23 -2.58
CA LYS A 162 -8.91 22.12 -2.36
C LYS A 162 -9.45 21.99 -0.92
N GLN A 163 -9.47 20.75 -0.41
CA GLN A 163 -9.89 20.44 0.94
C GLN A 163 -8.76 19.67 1.63
N MET A 164 -8.35 20.16 2.81
CA MET A 164 -7.36 19.48 3.62
C MET A 164 -7.89 18.12 4.10
N PRO A 165 -7.04 17.07 4.09
CA PRO A 165 -7.36 15.86 4.84
C PRO A 165 -7.55 16.22 6.31
N SER A 166 -8.46 15.54 7.02
CA SER A 166 -8.60 15.73 8.46
C SER A 166 -7.37 15.21 9.20
N LYS A 167 -7.11 15.71 10.41
CA LYS A 167 -6.01 15.22 11.25
C LYS A 167 -6.09 13.72 11.50
N ASN A 168 -7.30 13.16 11.60
CA ASN A 168 -7.52 11.71 11.72
C ASN A 168 -7.14 10.96 10.44
N GLN A 169 -7.41 11.51 9.25
CA GLN A 169 -6.97 10.91 7.99
C GLN A 169 -5.44 10.90 7.89
N VAL A 170 -4.78 12.01 8.24
CA VAL A 170 -3.31 12.10 8.26
C VAL A 170 -2.72 11.13 9.30
N LYS A 171 -3.36 11.01 10.46
CA LYS A 171 -2.97 10.01 11.48
C LYS A 171 -3.10 8.59 10.96
N ALA A 172 -4.16 8.27 10.23
CA ALA A 172 -4.34 6.95 9.62
C ALA A 172 -3.21 6.65 8.62
N TRP A 173 -2.81 7.60 7.77
CA TRP A 173 -1.67 7.43 6.87
C TRP A 173 -0.38 7.12 7.62
N LEU A 174 -0.12 7.87 8.70
CA LEU A 174 1.05 7.68 9.55
C LEU A 174 1.03 6.31 10.23
N ASP A 175 -0.11 5.88 10.78
CA ASP A 175 -0.23 4.59 11.45
C ASP A 175 -0.08 3.43 10.47
N THR A 176 -0.69 3.49 9.28
CA THR A 176 -0.50 2.48 8.22
C THR A 176 0.95 2.43 7.73
N SER A 177 1.64 3.58 7.64
CA SER A 177 3.04 3.62 7.19
C SER A 177 4.01 2.88 8.13
N LYS A 178 3.67 2.74 9.42
CA LYS A 178 4.50 2.02 10.40
C LYS A 178 4.48 0.50 10.22
N SER A 179 3.39 -0.05 9.67
CA SER A 179 3.23 -1.49 9.42
C SER A 179 3.40 -1.86 7.94
N THR A 180 3.60 -0.89 7.06
CA THR A 180 3.76 -1.13 5.62
C THR A 180 5.16 -1.64 5.29
N LYS A 181 5.23 -2.71 4.48
CA LYS A 181 6.49 -3.19 3.91
C LYS A 181 7.03 -2.15 2.93
N LEU A 182 8.25 -1.69 3.16
CA LEU A 182 8.95 -0.78 2.25
C LEU A 182 9.35 -1.53 0.97
N THR A 183 9.12 -0.92 -0.19
CA THR A 183 9.48 -1.51 -1.48
C THR A 183 10.68 -0.81 -2.11
N VAL A 184 10.81 0.51 -1.90
CA VAL A 184 11.87 1.32 -2.50
C VAL A 184 13.07 1.51 -1.56
N GLU A 185 14.25 1.15 -2.07
CA GLU A 185 15.56 1.44 -1.50
C GLU A 185 15.91 2.92 -1.68
N GLN A 186 16.10 3.61 -0.56
CA GLN A 186 16.49 5.02 -0.49
C GLN A 186 17.96 5.19 -0.92
#